data_AF-A0A7X9C6Q0-F1
#
_entry.id   AF-A0A7X9C6Q0-F1
#
_cell.length_a   1.000
_cell.length_b   1.000
_cell.length_c   1.000
_cell.angle_alpha   90.00
_cell.angle_beta   90.00
_cell.angle_gamma   90.00
#
_symmetry.space_group_name_H-M   'P 1'
#
loop_
_entity.id
_entity.type
_entity.pdbx_description
1 polymer ?
#
loop_
_entity_poly.entity_id
_entity_poly.type
_entity_poly.pdbx_seq_one_letter_code
_entity_poly.pdbx_strand_id
1 'polypeptide(L)' 'RQRIAEMTDFLNEQSCELEEYDEQLVRRLIERVTVHDDRIEVEFKSGVEIQIEE' A
#
# COMPACT_ATOMS: atom_id res chain seq x y z
N ARG A 1 7.01 -14.42 -0.56
CA ARG A 1 8.12 -13.80 -1.33
C ARG A 1 7.72 -13.40 -2.75
N GLN A 2 6.79 -14.12 -3.40
CA GLN A 2 6.33 -13.82 -4.77
C GLN A 2 5.53 -12.51 -4.89
N ARG A 3 4.65 -12.23 -3.92
CA ARG A 3 3.77 -11.04 -3.90
C ARG A 3 4.49 -9.69 -3.83
N ILE A 4 5.67 -9.63 -3.19
CA ILE A 4 6.44 -8.38 -3.08
C ILE A 4 7.10 -8.05 -4.41
N ALA A 5 7.67 -9.05 -5.09
CA ALA A 5 8.27 -8.86 -6.42
C ALA A 5 7.20 -8.41 -7.43
N GLU A 6 6.03 -9.05 -7.43
CA GLU A 6 4.91 -8.69 -8.32
C GLU A 6 4.42 -7.25 -8.08
N MET A 7 4.36 -6.79 -6.82
CA MET A 7 4.01 -5.40 -6.53
C MET A 7 5.11 -4.42 -6.89
N THR A 8 6.38 -4.78 -6.72
CA THR A 8 7.52 -3.97 -7.16
C THR A 8 7.54 -3.81 -8.68
N ASP A 9 7.32 -4.90 -9.42
CA ASP A 9 7.26 -4.88 -10.88
C ASP A 9 6.08 -4.02 -11.37
N PHE A 10 4.91 -4.18 -10.77
CA PHE A 10 3.73 -3.36 -11.08
C PHE A 10 3.94 -1.86 -10.87
N LEU A 11 4.63 -1.48 -9.79
CA LEU A 11 4.97 -0.09 -9.50
C LEU A 11 6.02 0.46 -10.48
N ASN A 12 7.01 -0.35 -10.87
CA ASN A 12 8.06 0.03 -11.81
C ASN A 12 7.55 0.14 -13.26
N GLU A 13 6.47 -0.55 -13.62
CA GLU A 13 5.83 -0.47 -14.94
C GLU A 13 4.96 0.79 -15.12
N GLN A 14 4.66 1.53 -14.05
CA GLN A 14 3.90 2.77 -14.16
C GLN A 14 4.73 3.88 -14.82
N SER A 15 4.16 4.54 -15.82
CA SER A 15 4.84 5.55 -16.63
C SER A 15 4.96 6.92 -15.95
N CYS A 16 4.36 7.11 -14.77
CA CYS A 16 4.55 8.31 -13.96
C CYS A 16 5.46 7.98 -12.78
N GLU A 17 6.43 8.87 -12.50
CA GLU A 17 7.04 8.88 -11.17
C GLU A 17 5.94 9.20 -10.16
N LEU A 18 5.96 8.53 -8.99
CA LEU A 18 5.08 8.81 -7.85
C LEU A 18 5.47 10.17 -7.24
N GLU A 19 5.26 11.26 -7.98
CA GLU A 19 5.44 12.63 -7.50
C GLU A 19 4.19 13.13 -6.76
N GLU A 20 3.01 12.63 -7.15
CA GLU A 20 1.72 12.95 -6.53
C GLU A 20 0.97 11.68 -6.08
N TYR A 21 0.17 11.83 -5.02
CA TYR A 21 -0.66 10.77 -4.47
C TYR A 21 -1.77 10.36 -5.45
N ASP A 22 -1.68 9.15 -6.01
CA ASP A 22 -2.74 8.55 -6.83
C ASP A 22 -3.75 7.79 -5.95
N GLU A 23 -4.92 8.40 -5.75
CA GLU A 23 -6.04 7.81 -5.00
C GLU A 23 -6.50 6.45 -5.52
N GLN A 24 -6.49 6.26 -6.85
CA GLN A 24 -6.97 5.02 -7.47
C GLN A 24 -5.95 3.90 -7.23
N LEU A 25 -4.67 4.20 -7.33
CA LEU A 25 -3.59 3.27 -7.02
C LEU A 25 -3.61 2.86 -5.55
N VAL A 26 -3.71 3.83 -4.63
CA VAL A 26 -3.73 3.57 -3.19
C VAL A 26 -4.92 2.70 -2.79
N ARG A 27 -6.12 3.01 -3.29
CA ARG A 27 -7.31 2.16 -3.09
C ARG A 27 -7.15 0.76 -3.66
N ARG A 28 -6.39 0.58 -4.75
CA ARG A 28 -6.14 -0.75 -5.33
C ARG A 28 -5.19 -1.58 -4.49
N LEU A 29 -4.18 -0.95 -3.89
CA LEU A 29 -3.11 -1.62 -3.14
C LEU A 29 -3.50 -1.98 -1.70
N ILE A 30 -4.39 -1.21 -1.09
CA ILE A 30 -4.89 -1.48 0.27
C ILE A 30 -5.90 -2.64 0.24
N GLU A 31 -5.71 -3.60 1.14
CA GLU A 31 -6.65 -4.68 1.44
C GLU A 31 -7.58 -4.28 2.59
N ARG A 32 -7.02 -3.75 3.69
CA ARG A 32 -7.77 -3.34 4.88
C ARG A 32 -7.11 -2.17 5.59
N VAL A 33 -7.93 -1.30 6.19
CA VAL A 33 -7.48 -0.31 7.17
C VAL A 33 -8.24 -0.56 8.47
N THR A 34 -7.52 -0.72 9.57
CA THR A 34 -8.09 -0.83 10.92
C THR A 34 -7.68 0.40 11.71
N VAL A 35 -8.65 1.09 12.29
CA VAL A 35 -8.42 2.27 13.12
C VAL A 35 -8.62 1.87 14.57
N HIS A 36 -7.61 2.15 15.39
CA HIS A 36 -7.63 2.01 16.84
C HIS A 36 -7.61 3.40 17.48
N ASP A 37 -7.71 3.45 18.81
CA ASP A 37 -7.69 4.71 19.54
C ASP A 37 -6.32 5.42 19.47
N ASP A 38 -5.23 4.68 19.28
CA ASP A 38 -3.84 5.16 19.35
C ASP A 38 -3.01 4.89 18.09
N ARG A 39 -3.58 4.18 17.11
CA ARG A 39 -2.85 3.78 15.90
C ARG A 39 -3.78 3.44 14.73
N ILE A 40 -3.18 3.42 13.55
CA ILE A 40 -3.79 2.94 12.32
C ILE A 40 -2.97 1.77 11.79
N GLU A 41 -3.65 0.67 11.49
CA GLU A 41 -3.07 -0.50 10.84
C GLU A 41 -3.53 -0.55 9.39
N VAL A 42 -2.59 -0.59 8.45
CA VAL A 42 -2.84 -0.68 7.00
C VAL A 42 -2.30 -2.00 6.48
N GLU A 43 -3.19 -2.87 6.01
CA GLU A 43 -2.85 -4.12 5.35
C GLU A 43 -2.92 -3.93 3.84
N PHE A 44 -1.83 -4.24 3.14
CA PHE A 44 -1.73 -4.20 1.69
C PHE A 44 -2.04 -5.56 1.07
N LYS A 45 -2.48 -5.58 -0.18
CA LYS A 45 -2.70 -6.79 -0.97
C LYS A 45 -1.45 -7.61 -1.26
N SER A 46 -0.26 -7.15 -0.92
CA SER A 46 0.95 -7.98 -0.87
C SER A 46 1.03 -8.85 0.38
N GLY A 47 0.22 -8.57 1.40
CA GLY A 47 0.39 -9.05 2.77
C GLY A 47 1.42 -8.26 3.58
N VAL A 48 1.84 -7.08 3.10
CA VAL A 48 2.61 -6.12 3.90
C VAL A 48 1.66 -5.43 4.87
N GLU A 49 2.07 -5.30 6.12
CA GLU A 49 1.32 -4.60 7.16
C GLU A 49 2.17 -3.41 7.64
N ILE A 50 1.53 -2.24 7.73
CA ILE A 50 2.14 -1.02 8.25
C ILE A 50 1.31 -0.56 9.44
N GLN A 51 1.99 -0.22 10.52
CA GLN A 51 1.39 0.40 11.71
C GLN A 51 1.88 1.83 11.81
N ILE A 52 0.95 2.76 11.99
CA ILE A 52 1.20 4.19 12.16
C ILE A 52 0.67 4.56 13.53
N GLU A 53 1.58 4.89 14.45
CA GLU A 53 1.25 5.45 15.78
C GLU A 53 0.88 6.93 15.62
N GLU A 54 -0.03 7.43 16.47
CA GLU A 54 -0.44 8.85 16.50
C GLU A 54 0.68 9.82 16.93
#